data_AF-A0A1I1MJC1-F1
#
_entry.id   AF-A0A1I1MJC1-F1
#
_cell.length_a   1.000
_cell.length_b   1.000
_cell.length_c   1.000
_cell.angle_alpha   90.00
_cell.angle_beta   90.00
_cell.angle_gamma   90.00
#
_symmetry.space_group_name_H-M   'P 1'
#
loop_
_entity.id
_entity.type
_entity.pdbx_description
1 polymer ?
#
loop_
_entity_poly.entity_id
_entity_poly.type
_entity_poly.pdbx_seq_one_letter_code
_entity_poly.pdbx_strand_id
1 'polypeptide(L)' 'MEFPELHARYWGQHFWASGYGVWSTGNITDEMVNEYLEHHRRKDNDDDSNFILE' A
#
# COMPACT_ATOMS: atom_id res chain seq x y z
N MET A 1 -9.13 -23.76 13.17
CA MET A 1 -9.52 -22.34 13.04
C MET A 1 -8.26 -21.52 13.09
N GLU A 2 -7.98 -20.75 12.04
CA GLU A 2 -6.68 -20.12 11.78
C GLU A 2 -6.32 -19.00 12.79
N PHE A 3 -7.31 -18.43 13.50
CA PHE A 3 -7.10 -17.34 14.48
C PHE A 3 -8.00 -17.48 15.74
N PRO A 4 -7.63 -18.33 16.71
CA PRO A 4 -8.46 -18.61 17.89
C PRO A 4 -8.59 -17.41 18.85
N GLU A 5 -7.54 -16.61 19.01
CA GLU A 5 -7.54 -15.44 19.91
C GLU A 5 -8.42 -14.31 19.40
N LEU A 6 -8.42 -14.07 18.08
CA LEU A 6 -9.28 -13.08 17.44
C LEU A 6 -10.75 -13.48 17.54
N HIS A 7 -11.05 -14.77 17.38
CA HIS A 7 -12.40 -15.30 17.54
C HIS A 7 -12.94 -15.14 18.97
N ALA A 8 -12.08 -15.30 19.99
CA ALA A 8 -12.44 -15.08 21.39
C ALA A 8 -12.67 -13.60 21.74
N ARG A 9 -12.00 -12.68 21.04
CA ARG A 9 -12.11 -11.24 21.26
C ARG A 9 -13.30 -10.63 20.52
N TYR A 10 -13.54 -11.04 19.27
CA TYR A 10 -14.57 -10.49 18.39
C TYR A 10 -15.66 -11.53 18.14
N TRP A 11 -16.62 -11.58 19.07
CA TRP A 11 -17.78 -12.46 19.01
C TRP A 11 -18.66 -12.07 17.82
N GLY A 12 -18.81 -12.97 16.85
CA GLY A 12 -19.61 -12.71 15.64
C GLY A 12 -18.88 -12.02 14.49
N GLN A 13 -17.55 -12.20 14.39
CA GLN A 13 -16.72 -11.75 13.25
C GLN A 13 -16.77 -10.24 12.95
N HIS A 14 -17.22 -9.42 13.89
CA HIS A 14 -17.19 -7.95 13.80
C HIS A 14 -15.81 -7.43 14.23
N PHE A 15 -14.83 -7.60 13.35
CA PHE A 15 -13.47 -7.14 13.59
C PHE A 15 -13.31 -5.62 13.41
N TRP A 16 -14.10 -5.03 12.50
CA TRP A 16 -14.06 -3.60 12.16
C TRP A 16 -15.34 -2.87 12.59
N ALA A 17 -15.21 -1.57 12.84
CA ALA A 17 -16.35 -0.68 13.05
C ALA A 17 -17.17 -0.52 11.75
N SER A 18 -18.46 -0.22 11.87
CA SER A 18 -19.30 0.08 10.71
C SER A 18 -18.88 1.40 10.08
N GLY A 19 -18.46 1.36 8.80
CA GLY A 19 -18.09 2.54 8.02
C GLY A 19 -16.94 2.28 7.05
N TYR A 20 -16.74 3.21 6.13
CA TYR A 20 -15.59 3.25 5.23
C TYR A 20 -15.01 4.67 5.22
N GLY A 21 -13.68 4.77 5.26
CA GLY A 21 -12.96 6.03 5.12
C GLY A 21 -12.24 6.06 3.78
N VAL A 22 -12.40 7.13 3.01
CA VAL A 22 -11.63 7.39 1.80
C VAL A 22 -10.89 8.70 1.99
N TRP A 23 -9.58 8.65 1.86
CA TRP A 23 -8.72 9.83 1.85
C TRP A 23 -7.92 9.84 0.55
N SER A 24 -7.85 11.00 -0.11
CA SER A 24 -6.85 11.19 -1.15
C SER A 24 -5.48 11.31 -0.49
N THR A 25 -4.50 10.58 -1.03
CA THR A 25 -3.11 10.98 -0.85
C THR A 25 -2.94 12.35 -1.52
N GLY A 26 -2.19 13.27 -0.90
CA GLY A 26 -2.06 14.65 -1.38
C GLY A 26 -1.60 14.73 -2.84
N ASN A 27 -1.70 15.92 -3.43
CA ASN A 27 -1.37 16.18 -4.84
C ASN A 27 0.01 15.62 -5.20
N ILE A 28 0.06 14.45 -5.82
CA ILE A 28 1.30 13.83 -6.30
C ILE A 28 1.75 14.68 -7.48
N THR A 29 2.84 15.42 -7.30
CA THR A 29 3.44 16.20 -8.39
C THR A 29 4.41 15.31 -9.18
N ASP A 30 4.61 15.63 -10.46
CA ASP A 30 5.61 14.94 -11.29
C ASP A 30 7.01 14.98 -10.68
N GLU A 31 7.33 16.04 -9.92
CA GLU A 31 8.60 16.18 -9.20
C GLU A 31 8.74 15.13 -8.08
N MET A 32 7.68 14.88 -7.30
CA MET A 32 7.69 13.85 -6.25
C MET A 32 7.86 12.44 -6.83
N VAL A 33 7.24 12.16 -7.99
CA VAL A 33 7.37 10.87 -8.68
C VAL A 33 8.80 10.71 -9.20
N ASN A 34 9.35 11.73 -9.84
CA ASN A 34 10.71 11.69 -10.36
C ASN A 34 11.74 11.49 -9.24
N GLU A 35 11.62 12.21 -8.13
CA GLU A 35 12.51 12.05 -6.97
C GLU A 35 12.44 10.61 -6.41
N TYR A 36 11.25 10.04 -6.32
CA TYR A 36 11.07 8.66 -5.85
C TYR A 36 11.74 7.64 -6.79
N LEU A 37 11.58 7.83 -8.11
CA LEU A 37 12.16 6.96 -9.14
C LEU A 37 13.69 7.11 -9.21
N GLU A 38 14.23 8.31 -9.07
CA GLU A 38 15.67 8.56 -9.03
C GLU A 38 16.32 7.89 -7.81
N HIS A 39 15.68 7.95 -6.65
CA HIS A 39 16.17 7.26 -5.45
C HIS A 39 16.08 5.73 -5.54
N HIS A 40 15.14 5.18 -6.33
CA HIS A 40 14.98 3.74 -6.51
C HIS A 40 15.69 3.17 -7.74
N ARG A 41 16.24 4.02 -8.63
CA ARG A 41 17.20 3.59 -9.65
C ARG A 41 18.49 3.15 -8.97
N ARG A 42 18.52 1.89 -8.54
CA ARG A 42 19.76 1.23 -8.10
C ARG A 42 20.78 1.35 -9.24
N LYS A 43 22.00 1.77 -8.89
CA LYS A 43 23.11 2.01 -9.83
C LYS A 43 23.65 0.76 -10.54
N ASP A 44 23.05 -0.41 -10.35
CA ASP A 44 23.67 -1.70 -10.71
C ASP A 44 22.68 -2.83 -11.03
N ASN A 45 21.50 -2.57 -11.62
CA ASN A 45 20.75 -3.68 -12.22
C ASN A 45 20.20 -3.32 -13.60
N ASP A 46 20.85 -3.92 -14.57
CA ASP A 46 20.53 -4.09 -15.97
C ASP A 46 19.27 -4.98 -16.14
N ASP A 47 18.15 -4.57 -15.54
CA ASP A 47 16.87 -5.27 -15.72
C ASP A 47 15.78 -4.25 -16.08
N ASP A 48 15.39 -4.33 -17.35
CA ASP A 48 14.41 -3.54 -18.08
C ASP A 48 12.98 -3.85 -17.58
N SER A 49 12.74 -3.73 -16.27
CA SER A 49 11.41 -3.88 -15.70
C SER A 49 10.65 -2.57 -15.87
N ASN A 50 10.07 -2.41 -17.06
CA ASN A 50 9.16 -1.32 -17.42
C ASN A 50 8.02 -1.25 -16.40
N PHE A 51 8.12 -0.32 -15.44
CA PHE A 51 7.07 -0.03 -14.48
C PHE A 51 5.95 0.71 -15.22
N ILE A 52 5.07 -0.04 -15.87
CA ILE A 52 3.87 0.48 -16.49
C ILE A 52 2.91 0.85 -15.35
N LEU A 53 2.80 2.15 -15.10
CA LEU A 53 1.65 2.74 -14.42
C LEU A 53 0.51 2.77 -15.44
N GLU A 54 -0.44 1.83 -15.31
CA GLU A 54 -1.78 1.94 -15.92
C GLU A 54 -2.68 2.82 -15.04
#